data_AF-A0A1W2GKY9-F1
#
_entry.id   AF-A0A1W2GKY9-F1
#
_cell.length_a   1.000
_cell.length_b   1.000
_cell.length_c   1.000
_cell.angle_alpha   90.00
_cell.angle_beta   90.00
_cell.angle_gamma   90.00
#
_symmetry.space_group_name_H-M   'P 1'
#
loop_
_entity.id
_entity.type
_entity.pdbx_description
1 polymer ?
#
loop_
_entity_poly.entity_id
_entity_poly.type
_entity_poly.pdbx_seq_one_letter_code
_entity_poly.pdbx_strand_id
1 'polypeptide(L)'
;MDYNELISNGKPKIKSRIDGDFEGFDDEILFPLYNGQFWIQKNYKYWYHYSYMANVTIYEYRNSYFLTVDGQKQFVEVELIDDVIKATIVNDFNGWSGDTIFELDNGQIWKQSEYDYDYNYSYRPDAIIYSNGYDYKILVEGNSVGVKRIK
;
A
#
# COMPACT_ATOMS: atom_id res chain seq x y z
N MET A 1 7.77 21.49 5.98
CA MET A 1 8.88 21.03 5.12
C MET A 1 8.42 21.06 3.69
N ASP A 2 9.22 21.59 2.78
CA ASP A 2 8.95 21.53 1.33
C ASP A 2 9.85 20.50 0.62
N TYR A 3 9.61 20.29 -0.68
CA TYR A 3 10.38 19.35 -1.48
C TYR A 3 11.86 19.69 -1.55
N ASN A 4 12.21 20.98 -1.70
CA ASN A 4 13.61 21.39 -1.83
C ASN A 4 14.37 21.19 -0.50
N GLU A 5 13.71 21.47 0.63
CA GLU A 5 14.24 21.20 1.97
C GLU A 5 14.52 19.69 2.16
N LEU A 6 13.57 18.83 1.77
CA LEU A 6 13.72 17.38 1.87
C LEU A 6 14.88 16.85 1.01
N ILE A 7 14.96 17.26 -0.26
CA ILE A 7 16.02 16.77 -1.16
C ILE A 7 17.40 17.31 -0.75
N SER A 8 17.47 18.53 -0.19
CA SER A 8 18.74 19.14 0.21
C SER A 8 19.28 18.57 1.52
N ASN A 9 18.40 18.24 2.46
CA ASN A 9 18.80 17.87 3.83
C ASN A 9 18.48 16.41 4.20
N GLY A 10 17.60 15.75 3.47
CA GLY A 10 17.24 14.36 3.67
C GLY A 10 18.31 13.41 3.13
N LYS A 11 18.50 12.28 3.80
CA LYS A 11 19.44 11.24 3.37
C LYS A 11 18.67 10.17 2.56
N PRO A 12 18.96 9.97 1.27
CA PRO A 12 18.34 8.88 0.51
C PRO A 12 18.79 7.53 1.10
N LYS A 13 17.82 6.68 1.45
CA LYS A 13 18.04 5.35 2.05
C LYS A 13 17.77 4.23 1.09
N ILE A 14 16.67 4.34 0.34
CA ILE A 14 16.20 3.32 -0.58
C ILE A 14 15.92 4.00 -1.91
N LYS A 15 16.39 3.39 -2.99
CA LYS A 15 15.95 3.68 -4.36
C LYS A 15 15.36 2.40 -4.92
N SER A 16 14.11 2.46 -5.35
CA SER A 16 13.36 1.30 -5.81
C SER A 16 12.33 1.73 -6.85
N ARG A 17 11.44 0.81 -7.22
CA ARG A 17 10.23 1.07 -7.99
C ARG A 17 9.01 0.64 -7.19
N ILE A 18 7.88 1.27 -7.43
CA ILE A 18 6.57 0.70 -7.04
C ILE A 18 6.42 -0.66 -7.71
N ASP A 19 5.90 -1.63 -6.99
CA ASP A 19 5.56 -2.96 -7.50
C ASP A 19 4.14 -2.94 -8.06
N GLY A 20 4.02 -2.61 -9.35
CA GLY A 20 2.74 -2.47 -10.04
C GLY A 20 2.34 -1.03 -10.32
N ASP A 21 1.05 -0.74 -10.29
CA ASP A 21 0.49 0.58 -10.55
C ASP A 21 0.70 1.53 -9.37
N PHE A 22 1.02 2.78 -9.69
CA PHE A 22 1.02 3.91 -8.75
C PHE A 22 -0.02 4.92 -9.22
N GLU A 23 -0.99 5.24 -8.38
CA GLU A 23 -2.08 6.18 -8.73
C GLU A 23 -1.95 7.53 -8.02
N GLY A 24 -0.96 7.69 -7.16
CA GLY A 24 -0.74 8.92 -6.41
C GLY A 24 -0.69 8.71 -4.90
N PHE A 25 -1.01 9.79 -4.19
CA PHE A 25 -1.16 9.84 -2.74
C PHE A 25 -2.61 10.15 -2.40
N ASP A 26 -3.10 9.60 -1.29
CA ASP A 26 -4.46 9.88 -0.81
C ASP A 26 -4.52 9.96 0.73
N ASP A 27 -5.33 9.16 1.42
CA ASP A 27 -5.39 9.11 2.88
C ASP A 27 -4.39 8.07 3.44
N GLU A 28 -4.68 6.78 3.22
CA GLU A 28 -3.83 5.67 3.62
C GLU A 28 -3.59 4.75 2.41
N ILE A 29 -2.41 4.84 1.82
CA ILE A 29 -1.98 4.00 0.70
C ILE A 29 -0.77 3.19 1.13
N LEU A 30 -0.83 1.87 0.94
CA LEU A 30 0.33 1.00 1.00
C LEU A 30 1.09 1.09 -0.33
N PHE A 31 2.39 1.30 -0.27
CA PHE A 31 3.32 1.29 -1.39
C PHE A 31 4.18 0.01 -1.34
N PRO A 32 3.72 -1.09 -1.96
CA PRO A 32 4.59 -2.21 -2.31
C PRO A 32 5.75 -1.73 -3.19
N LEU A 33 6.97 -2.04 -2.78
CA LEU A 33 8.17 -1.74 -3.55
C LEU A 33 8.74 -3.02 -4.17
N TYR A 34 9.32 -2.89 -5.35
CA TYR A 34 9.92 -3.99 -6.11
C TYR A 34 11.07 -4.70 -5.36
N ASN A 35 11.69 -4.02 -4.39
CA ASN A 35 12.72 -4.60 -3.51
C ASN A 35 12.14 -5.45 -2.36
N GLY A 36 10.82 -5.63 -2.30
CA GLY A 36 10.13 -6.42 -1.28
C GLY A 36 9.75 -5.66 0.00
N GLN A 37 9.98 -4.34 0.07
CA GLN A 37 9.55 -3.52 1.22
C GLN A 37 8.14 -2.97 1.01
N PHE A 38 7.45 -2.71 2.13
CA PHE A 38 6.12 -2.11 2.15
C PHE A 38 6.18 -0.83 2.96
N TRP A 39 5.75 0.28 2.36
CA TRP A 39 5.73 1.57 3.03
C TRP A 39 4.33 2.12 2.98
N ILE A 40 3.73 2.46 4.11
CA ILE A 40 2.39 3.04 4.14
C ILE A 40 2.47 4.56 4.28
N GLN A 41 1.57 5.26 3.61
CA GLN A 41 1.37 6.69 3.79
C GLN A 41 0.89 6.99 5.22
N LYS A 42 1.56 7.92 5.90
CA LYS A 42 1.30 8.23 7.31
C LYS A 42 0.38 9.43 7.52
N ASN A 43 0.30 10.33 6.54
CA ASN A 43 -0.47 11.56 6.64
C ASN A 43 -1.28 11.81 5.38
N TYR A 44 -2.52 12.28 5.55
CA TYR A 44 -3.37 12.66 4.42
C TYR A 44 -2.66 13.64 3.50
N LYS A 45 -2.60 13.27 2.23
CA LYS A 45 -2.15 14.13 1.14
C LYS A 45 -2.72 13.59 -0.15
N TYR A 46 -3.73 14.27 -0.68
CA TYR A 46 -4.22 13.95 -2.01
C TYR A 46 -3.29 14.50 -3.11
N TRP A 47 -2.87 13.63 -4.02
CA TRP A 47 -2.23 14.00 -5.28
C TRP A 47 -2.31 12.83 -6.27
N TYR A 48 -3.05 13.01 -7.36
CA TYR A 48 -3.18 11.99 -8.40
C TYR A 48 -2.02 12.02 -9.40
N HIS A 49 -1.45 10.84 -9.67
CA HIS A 49 -0.50 10.64 -10.76
C HIS A 49 -0.40 9.16 -11.09
N TYR A 50 -0.93 8.77 -12.25
CA TYR A 50 -0.78 7.41 -12.74
C TYR A 50 0.62 7.17 -13.31
N SER A 51 1.28 6.11 -12.86
CA SER A 51 2.52 5.59 -13.44
C SER A 51 2.71 4.10 -13.11
N TYR A 52 2.93 3.28 -14.12
CA TYR A 52 3.28 1.87 -13.92
C TYR A 52 4.75 1.74 -13.50
N MET A 53 5.00 1.03 -12.39
CA MET A 53 6.31 0.80 -11.78
C MET A 53 7.13 2.08 -11.56
N ALA A 54 6.47 3.12 -11.02
CA ALA A 54 7.08 4.42 -10.77
C ALA A 54 8.41 4.30 -9.99
N ASN A 55 9.47 4.98 -10.44
CA ASN A 55 10.71 5.06 -9.68
C ASN A 55 10.50 5.94 -8.45
N VAL A 56 10.91 5.43 -7.29
CA VAL A 56 10.72 6.11 -6.01
C VAL A 56 12.00 6.07 -5.18
N THR A 57 12.17 7.11 -4.36
CA THR A 57 13.25 7.20 -3.38
C THR A 57 12.66 7.41 -1.98
N ILE A 58 13.09 6.59 -1.01
CA ILE A 58 12.79 6.84 0.41
C ILE A 58 13.94 7.66 1.00
N TYR A 59 13.61 8.84 1.51
CA TYR A 59 14.52 9.71 2.27
C TYR A 59 14.28 9.55 3.76
N GLU A 60 15.35 9.52 4.55
CA GLU A 60 15.29 9.75 6.00
C GLU A 60 15.55 11.24 6.27
N TYR A 61 14.66 11.88 7.03
CA TYR A 61 14.85 13.26 7.49
C TYR A 61 14.22 13.45 8.87
N ARG A 62 15.01 13.96 9.83
CA ARG A 62 14.58 14.22 11.22
C ARG A 62 13.83 13.03 11.86
N ASN A 63 14.35 11.82 11.67
CA ASN A 63 13.79 10.55 12.16
C ASN A 63 12.44 10.13 11.56
N SER A 64 11.99 10.77 10.47
CA SER A 64 10.87 10.32 9.64
C SER A 64 11.37 9.85 8.29
N TYR A 65 10.56 9.03 7.61
CA TYR A 65 10.80 8.59 6.25
C TYR A 65 9.82 9.27 5.28
N PHE A 66 10.30 9.58 4.08
CA PHE A 66 9.52 10.25 3.05
C PHE A 66 9.72 9.56 1.71
N LEU A 67 8.62 9.18 1.05
CA LEU A 67 8.65 8.66 -0.30
C LEU A 67 8.54 9.83 -1.29
N THR A 68 9.48 9.89 -2.24
CA THR A 68 9.41 10.80 -3.39
C THR A 68 9.23 10.00 -4.67
N VAL A 69 8.50 10.55 -5.65
CA VAL A 69 8.37 9.96 -6.98
C VAL A 69 9.31 10.67 -7.95
N ASP A 70 10.17 9.94 -8.64
CA ASP A 70 11.20 10.52 -9.50
C ASP A 70 10.58 11.37 -10.63
N GLY A 71 11.15 12.54 -10.87
CA GLY A 71 10.62 13.51 -11.83
C GLY A 71 9.38 14.27 -11.35
N GLN A 72 8.82 13.90 -10.20
CA GLN A 72 7.69 14.59 -9.58
C GLN A 72 8.20 15.38 -8.37
N LYS A 73 7.86 16.66 -8.28
CA LYS A 73 8.18 17.50 -7.11
C LYS A 73 7.21 17.23 -5.96
N GLN A 74 7.00 15.96 -5.66
CA GLN A 74 5.99 15.45 -4.74
C GLN A 74 6.61 14.42 -3.80
N PHE A 75 6.20 14.50 -2.55
CA PHE A 75 6.62 13.57 -1.50
C PHE A 75 5.50 13.38 -0.47
N VAL A 76 5.55 12.28 0.27
CA VAL A 76 4.65 12.03 1.40
C VAL A 76 5.41 11.36 2.54
N GLU A 77 4.99 11.61 3.79
CA GLU A 77 5.57 10.89 4.92
C GLU A 77 5.09 9.44 4.90
N VAL A 78 6.01 8.52 5.12
CA VAL A 78 5.74 7.09 5.09
C VAL A 78 6.33 6.40 6.31
N GLU A 79 5.78 5.26 6.65
CA GLU A 79 6.33 4.34 7.64
C GLU A 79 6.47 2.94 7.04
N LEU A 80 7.49 2.21 7.50
CA LEU A 80 7.75 0.85 7.05
C LEU A 80 6.73 -0.09 7.70
N ILE A 81 6.12 -0.96 6.91
CA ILE A 81 5.23 -2.02 7.39
C ILE A 81 5.93 -3.37 7.27
N ASP A 82 6.22 -3.98 8.42
CA ASP A 82 6.93 -5.26 8.51
C ASP A 82 5.98 -6.46 8.71
N ASP A 83 4.78 -6.25 9.29
CA ASP A 83 3.76 -7.30 9.40
C ASP A 83 2.96 -7.38 8.10
N VAL A 84 3.49 -8.15 7.15
CA VAL A 84 2.92 -8.32 5.80
C VAL A 84 2.84 -9.79 5.43
N ILE A 85 1.67 -10.19 4.93
CA ILE A 85 1.43 -11.52 4.35
C ILE A 85 1.06 -11.33 2.88
N LYS A 86 1.86 -11.92 1.99
CA LYS A 86 1.51 -12.08 0.57
C LYS A 86 0.86 -13.43 0.35
N ALA A 87 -0.25 -13.46 -0.38
CA ALA A 87 -0.94 -14.67 -0.78
C ALA A 87 -1.76 -14.41 -2.05
N THR A 88 -2.37 -15.46 -2.59
CA THR A 88 -3.29 -15.34 -3.72
C THR A 88 -4.69 -15.73 -3.27
N ILE A 89 -5.72 -14.99 -3.73
CA ILE A 89 -7.11 -15.37 -3.49
C ILE A 89 -7.42 -16.66 -4.28
N VAL A 90 -8.04 -17.64 -3.62
CA VAL A 90 -8.18 -19.00 -4.16
C VAL A 90 -9.04 -19.09 -5.41
N ASN A 91 -10.08 -18.25 -5.51
CA ASN A 91 -11.11 -18.29 -6.54
C ASN A 91 -11.26 -16.94 -7.25
N ASP A 92 -12.25 -16.85 -8.13
CA ASP A 92 -12.69 -15.59 -8.74
C ASP A 92 -13.03 -14.56 -7.64
N PHE A 93 -12.53 -13.35 -7.81
CA PHE A 93 -12.75 -12.22 -6.94
C PHE A 93 -13.61 -11.19 -7.66
N ASN A 94 -14.63 -10.64 -7.00
CA ASN A 94 -15.59 -9.68 -7.59
C ASN A 94 -15.63 -8.36 -6.80
N GLY A 95 -14.58 -8.04 -6.04
CA GLY A 95 -14.58 -6.94 -5.08
C GLY A 95 -15.18 -7.32 -3.72
N TRP A 96 -15.66 -6.32 -2.98
CA TRP A 96 -16.23 -6.49 -1.64
C TRP A 96 -17.47 -5.63 -1.38
N SER A 97 -18.26 -6.01 -0.36
CA SER A 97 -19.60 -5.46 -0.14
C SER A 97 -20.01 -5.24 1.32
N GLY A 98 -19.05 -5.30 2.26
CA GLY A 98 -19.26 -5.13 3.70
C GLY A 98 -19.13 -6.44 4.50
N ASP A 99 -19.33 -7.59 3.86
CA ASP A 99 -19.35 -8.91 4.51
C ASP A 99 -18.45 -9.95 3.82
N THR A 100 -17.58 -9.49 2.92
CA THR A 100 -16.76 -10.35 2.06
C THR A 100 -15.79 -11.23 2.86
N ILE A 101 -15.66 -12.49 2.45
CA ILE A 101 -14.69 -13.46 2.96
C ILE A 101 -13.58 -13.63 1.92
N PHE A 102 -12.34 -13.48 2.36
CA PHE A 102 -11.13 -13.66 1.57
C PHE A 102 -10.49 -14.98 1.97
N GLU A 103 -10.59 -15.98 1.08
CA GLU A 103 -9.90 -17.26 1.22
C GLU A 103 -8.57 -17.19 0.46
N LEU A 104 -7.47 -17.38 1.19
CA LEU A 104 -6.11 -17.27 0.65
C LEU A 104 -5.51 -18.66 0.44
N ASP A 105 -4.67 -18.80 -0.59
CA ASP A 105 -4.03 -20.06 -0.98
C ASP A 105 -3.04 -20.61 0.06
N ASN A 106 -2.57 -19.76 0.97
CA ASN A 106 -1.80 -20.14 2.16
C ASN A 106 -2.67 -20.75 3.29
N GLY A 107 -3.98 -20.89 3.09
CA GLY A 107 -4.94 -21.49 4.01
C GLY A 107 -5.53 -20.54 5.05
N GLN A 108 -5.14 -19.26 5.06
CA GLN A 108 -5.76 -18.25 5.92
C GLN A 108 -7.12 -17.82 5.38
N ILE A 109 -8.01 -17.45 6.29
CA ILE A 109 -9.31 -16.87 5.94
C ILE A 109 -9.50 -15.57 6.71
N TRP A 110 -9.83 -14.51 5.98
CA TRP A 110 -10.07 -13.17 6.50
C TRP A 110 -11.49 -12.73 6.14
N LYS A 111 -12.13 -11.95 7.01
CA LYS A 111 -13.44 -11.36 6.76
C LYS A 111 -13.34 -9.85 6.83
N GLN A 112 -14.00 -9.14 5.91
CA GLN A 112 -14.17 -7.69 5.97
C GLN A 112 -14.69 -7.25 7.35
N SER A 113 -14.12 -6.16 7.89
CA SER A 113 -14.43 -5.67 9.23
C SER A 113 -15.03 -4.27 9.29
N GLU A 114 -15.13 -3.59 8.14
CA GLU A 114 -15.72 -2.27 7.99
C GLU A 114 -16.59 -2.23 6.73
N TYR A 115 -17.58 -1.32 6.72
CA TYR A 115 -18.39 -1.13 5.52
C TYR A 115 -17.58 -0.39 4.47
N ASP A 116 -17.31 -1.07 3.38
CA ASP A 116 -16.81 -0.50 2.14
C ASP A 116 -17.34 -1.35 0.98
N TYR A 117 -17.45 -0.74 -0.19
CA TYR A 117 -17.93 -1.39 -1.40
C TYR A 117 -16.97 -1.13 -2.56
N ASP A 118 -16.48 -2.21 -3.14
CA ASP A 118 -15.71 -2.19 -4.37
C ASP A 118 -16.23 -3.28 -5.31
N TYR A 119 -16.27 -2.98 -6.60
CA TYR A 119 -16.58 -3.97 -7.62
C TYR A 119 -15.42 -4.06 -8.59
N ASN A 120 -14.69 -5.17 -8.50
CA ASN A 120 -13.59 -5.45 -9.40
C ASN A 120 -13.50 -6.96 -9.65
N TYR A 121 -13.69 -7.38 -10.90
CA TYR A 121 -13.57 -8.78 -11.28
C TYR A 121 -12.11 -9.11 -11.60
N SER A 122 -11.56 -10.09 -10.91
CA SER A 122 -10.26 -10.68 -11.23
C SER A 122 -10.22 -12.18 -10.95
N TYR A 123 -9.47 -12.92 -11.76
CA TYR A 123 -9.30 -14.36 -11.59
C TYR A 123 -8.09 -14.63 -10.69
N ARG A 124 -8.35 -15.07 -9.45
CA ARG A 124 -7.32 -15.40 -8.46
C ARG A 124 -6.26 -14.30 -8.28
N PRO A 125 -6.65 -13.07 -7.91
CA PRO A 125 -5.70 -11.97 -7.75
C PRO A 125 -4.74 -12.19 -6.59
N ASP A 126 -3.60 -11.52 -6.67
CA ASP A 126 -2.70 -11.37 -5.54
C ASP A 126 -3.33 -10.49 -4.46
N ALA A 127 -3.05 -10.85 -3.20
CA ALA A 127 -3.53 -10.14 -2.04
C ALA A 127 -2.37 -9.89 -1.06
N ILE A 128 -2.37 -8.69 -0.47
CA ILE A 128 -1.43 -8.30 0.57
C ILE A 128 -2.22 -7.99 1.83
N ILE A 129 -2.07 -8.81 2.86
CA ILE A 129 -2.55 -8.49 4.21
C ILE A 129 -1.46 -7.73 4.94
N TYR A 130 -1.81 -6.64 5.59
CA TYR A 130 -0.86 -5.83 6.36
C TYR A 130 -1.52 -5.22 7.60
N SER A 131 -0.71 -4.83 8.59
CA SER A 131 -1.18 -4.09 9.76
C SER A 131 -0.41 -2.78 9.95
N ASN A 132 -1.13 -1.71 10.25
CA ASN A 132 -0.58 -0.43 10.72
C ASN A 132 -0.46 -0.36 12.25
N GLY A 133 -0.54 -1.50 12.94
CA GLY A 133 -0.45 -1.64 14.40
C GLY A 133 -1.79 -1.57 15.14
N TYR A 134 -2.87 -1.10 14.50
CA TYR A 134 -4.20 -1.02 15.12
C TYR A 134 -5.16 -2.05 14.55
N ASP A 135 -5.23 -2.12 13.23
CA ASP A 135 -6.12 -3.02 12.49
C ASP A 135 -5.35 -3.75 11.38
N TYR A 136 -5.98 -4.76 10.79
CA TYR A 136 -5.49 -5.42 9.58
C TYR A 136 -6.27 -4.93 8.37
N LYS A 137 -5.58 -4.79 7.25
CA LYS A 137 -6.17 -4.50 5.94
C LYS A 137 -5.74 -5.54 4.93
N ILE A 138 -6.58 -5.75 3.92
CA ILE A 138 -6.24 -6.48 2.70
C ILE A 138 -6.16 -5.49 1.55
N LEU A 139 -5.08 -5.52 0.79
CA LEU A 139 -4.91 -4.81 -0.49
C LEU A 139 -5.10 -5.83 -1.62
N VAL A 140 -6.02 -5.55 -2.54
CA VAL A 140 -6.32 -6.35 -3.73
C VAL A 140 -6.57 -5.38 -4.88
N GLU A 141 -5.87 -5.55 -6.01
CA GLU A 141 -6.05 -4.73 -7.22
C GLU A 141 -6.01 -3.21 -6.94
N GLY A 142 -5.06 -2.76 -6.12
CA GLY A 142 -4.83 -1.34 -5.81
C GLY A 142 -5.75 -0.74 -4.72
N ASN A 143 -6.84 -1.42 -4.36
CA ASN A 143 -7.78 -0.96 -3.33
C ASN A 143 -7.61 -1.76 -2.04
N SER A 144 -7.88 -1.13 -0.88
CA SER A 144 -7.74 -1.81 0.41
C SER A 144 -8.92 -1.60 1.34
N VAL A 145 -9.20 -2.61 2.16
CA VAL A 145 -10.29 -2.61 3.13
C VAL A 145 -9.88 -3.30 4.43
N GLY A 146 -10.43 -2.85 5.56
CA GLY A 146 -10.26 -3.46 6.86
C GLY A 146 -10.76 -4.91 6.91
N VAL A 147 -9.97 -5.78 7.55
CA VAL A 147 -10.26 -7.20 7.71
C VAL A 147 -9.92 -7.73 9.10
N LYS A 148 -10.56 -8.84 9.48
CA LYS A 148 -10.24 -9.64 10.67
C LYS A 148 -10.02 -11.09 10.27
N ARG A 149 -8.99 -11.71 10.85
CA ARG A 149 -8.70 -13.11 10.61
C ARG A 149 -9.75 -13.98 11.30
N ILE A 150 -10.27 -14.96 10.58
CA ILE A 150 -11.24 -15.94 11.09
C ILE A 150 -10.73 -17.40 11.02
N LYS A 151 -9.59 -17.64 10.36
CA LYS A 151 -8.86 -18.92 10.35
C LYS A 151 -7.38 -18.73 9.99
#